data_AF-A0A800H9N1-F1
#
_entry.id   AF-A0A800H9N1-F1
#
_cell.length_a   1.000
_cell.length_b   1.000
_cell.length_c   1.000
_cell.angle_alpha   90.00
_cell.angle_beta   90.00
_cell.angle_gamma   90.00
#
_symmetry.space_group_name_H-M   'P 1'
#
loop_
_entity.id
_entity.type
_entity.pdbx_description
1 polymer ?
#
loop_
_entity_poly.entity_id
_entity_poly.type
_entity_poly.pdbx_seq_one_letter_code
_entity_poly.pdbx_strand_id
1 'polypeptide(L)'
;FLTHAHMGHYTGMLHLGREVMGTQDIPVFAMPKMKEFLESNSPWDQLVSLNNIEIQLMKNDKEIKLADGLFIEPFLVPHRDEYSETVGFKIIGVNKSVLFIPDIDKWEKWDQDIFQVIQHIDIALLDGTFYSQGELPNRDMSEIPHPFIVESMETLYPLNTPNRNKVHFIHFNHSNPAIKIGTASNLIRSNRFNVAREGMIFPL
;
A
#
# COMPACT_ATOMS: atom_id res chain seq x y z
N PHE A 1 -11.16 -2.82 0.38
CA PHE A 1 -9.96 -3.35 1.06
C PHE A 1 -9.20 -2.18 1.63
N LEU A 2 -9.04 -2.12 2.94
CA LEU A 2 -8.33 -1.06 3.64
C LEU A 2 -6.99 -1.59 4.15
N THR A 3 -5.94 -0.80 4.01
CA THR A 3 -4.57 -1.14 4.45
C THR A 3 -4.34 -0.79 5.92
N HIS A 4 -4.70 0.41 6.34
CA HIS A 4 -4.53 0.91 7.71
C HIS A 4 -5.31 2.21 7.96
N ALA A 5 -5.28 2.68 9.20
CA ALA A 5 -6.01 3.85 9.71
C ALA A 5 -5.25 5.18 9.58
N HIS A 6 -4.52 5.41 8.49
CA HIS A 6 -4.08 6.76 8.13
C HIS A 6 -5.11 7.44 7.24
N MET A 7 -5.35 8.74 7.49
CA MET A 7 -6.45 9.47 6.87
C MET A 7 -6.49 9.38 5.33
N GLY A 8 -5.34 9.31 4.67
CA GLY A 8 -5.26 9.18 3.21
C GLY A 8 -5.82 7.87 2.64
N HIS A 9 -6.00 6.84 3.47
CA HIS A 9 -6.37 5.48 3.05
C HIS A 9 -7.84 5.12 3.31
N TYR A 10 -8.57 5.89 4.12
CA TYR A 10 -9.98 5.60 4.43
C TYR A 10 -10.92 6.81 4.32
N THR A 11 -10.42 8.06 4.29
CA THR A 11 -11.30 9.25 4.29
C THR A 11 -12.23 9.35 3.08
N GLY A 12 -11.88 8.73 1.96
CA GLY A 12 -12.77 8.62 0.80
C GLY A 12 -14.09 7.90 1.09
N MET A 13 -14.17 7.09 2.16
CA MET A 13 -15.40 6.43 2.58
C MET A 13 -16.51 7.41 2.96
N LEU A 14 -16.23 8.69 3.27
CA LEU A 14 -17.28 9.66 3.64
C LEU A 14 -18.30 9.80 2.52
N HIS A 15 -17.85 9.62 1.29
CA HIS A 15 -18.70 9.72 0.11
C HIS A 15 -19.73 8.59 0.01
N LEU A 16 -19.58 7.49 0.76
CA LEU A 16 -20.55 6.39 0.79
C LEU A 16 -21.79 6.73 1.66
N GLY A 17 -21.66 7.70 2.56
CA GLY A 17 -22.70 8.07 3.51
C GLY A 17 -23.95 8.68 2.85
N ARG A 18 -25.03 8.72 3.62
CA ARG A 18 -26.35 9.23 3.23
C ARG A 18 -26.34 10.63 2.62
N GLU A 19 -25.42 11.49 3.07
CA GLU A 19 -25.30 12.87 2.61
C GLU A 19 -24.72 13.01 1.19
N VAL A 20 -24.12 11.94 0.66
CA VAL A 20 -23.45 11.94 -0.64
C VAL A 20 -24.03 10.87 -1.56
N MET A 21 -23.53 9.63 -1.51
CA MET A 21 -24.03 8.55 -2.36
C MET A 21 -25.20 7.79 -1.73
N GLY A 22 -25.28 7.75 -0.40
CA GLY A 22 -26.27 6.96 0.33
C GLY A 22 -26.26 5.50 -0.10
N THR A 23 -25.08 4.88 -0.10
CA THR A 23 -24.93 3.50 -0.55
C THR A 23 -25.63 2.51 0.37
N GLN A 24 -25.71 1.25 -0.05
CA GLN A 24 -26.30 0.18 0.73
C GLN A 24 -25.39 -1.05 0.65
N ASP A 25 -24.98 -1.58 1.80
CA ASP A 25 -24.23 -2.83 1.97
C ASP A 25 -22.96 -2.93 1.11
N ILE A 26 -22.21 -1.82 0.94
CA ILE A 26 -20.94 -1.87 0.21
C ILE A 26 -19.91 -2.65 1.02
N PRO A 27 -19.33 -3.74 0.49
CA PRO A 27 -18.39 -4.56 1.24
C PRO A 27 -17.07 -3.81 1.48
N VAL A 28 -16.69 -3.66 2.75
CA VAL A 28 -15.45 -3.03 3.20
C VAL A 28 -14.60 -4.06 3.93
N PHE A 29 -13.53 -4.52 3.28
CA PHE A 29 -12.60 -5.48 3.86
C PHE A 29 -11.58 -4.78 4.76
N ALA A 30 -11.53 -5.15 6.04
CA ALA A 30 -10.70 -4.52 7.07
C ALA A 30 -10.16 -5.54 8.08
N MET A 31 -8.99 -5.26 8.66
CA MET A 31 -8.43 -6.01 9.79
C MET A 31 -9.22 -5.72 11.10
N PRO A 32 -9.12 -6.57 12.14
CA PRO A 32 -9.91 -6.43 13.37
C PRO A 32 -9.84 -5.07 14.06
N LYS A 33 -8.65 -4.45 14.24
CA LYS A 33 -8.58 -3.12 14.87
C LYS A 33 -9.14 -2.04 13.95
N MET A 34 -8.95 -2.15 12.63
CA MET A 34 -9.57 -1.22 11.69
C MET A 34 -11.11 -1.30 11.72
N LYS A 35 -11.68 -2.50 11.88
CA LYS A 35 -13.13 -2.66 12.11
C LYS A 35 -13.56 -1.93 13.39
N GLU A 36 -12.87 -2.17 14.51
CA GLU A 36 -13.17 -1.51 15.79
C GLU A 36 -13.08 0.01 15.66
N PHE A 37 -12.07 0.52 14.97
CA PHE A 37 -11.91 1.94 14.67
C PHE A 37 -13.12 2.50 13.91
N LEU A 38 -13.53 1.84 12.81
CA LEU A 38 -14.68 2.28 12.00
C LEU A 38 -16.01 2.22 12.76
N GLU A 39 -16.19 1.24 13.64
CA GLU A 39 -17.43 1.08 14.42
C GLU A 39 -17.52 2.03 15.63
N SER A 40 -16.39 2.52 16.13
CA SER A 40 -16.31 3.27 17.38
C SER A 40 -16.00 4.75 17.21
N ASN A 41 -15.67 5.21 16.00
CA ASN A 41 -15.27 6.59 15.75
C ASN A 41 -16.17 7.24 14.71
N SER A 42 -16.77 8.36 15.08
CA SER A 42 -17.49 9.20 14.13
C SER A 42 -16.54 9.90 13.17
N PRO A 43 -16.96 10.14 11.92
CA PRO A 43 -18.30 9.86 11.37
C PRO A 43 -18.47 8.44 10.78
N TRP A 44 -17.50 7.54 10.97
CA TRP A 44 -17.48 6.23 10.31
C TRP A 44 -18.47 5.23 10.88
N ASP A 45 -18.71 5.32 12.17
CA ASP A 45 -19.71 4.51 12.88
C ASP A 45 -21.11 4.69 12.27
N GLN A 46 -21.39 5.87 11.72
CA GLN A 46 -22.63 6.14 11.02
C GLN A 46 -22.76 5.33 9.72
N LEU A 47 -21.67 5.15 8.95
CA LEU A 47 -21.71 4.34 7.72
C LEU A 47 -22.07 2.88 8.02
N VAL A 48 -21.58 2.36 9.15
CA VAL A 48 -21.88 0.99 9.61
C VAL A 48 -23.31 0.90 10.13
N SER A 49 -23.70 1.79 11.06
CA SER A 49 -25.02 1.75 11.69
C SER A 49 -26.19 2.00 10.73
N LEU A 50 -25.96 2.76 9.65
CA LEU A 50 -26.92 2.98 8.58
C LEU A 50 -26.85 1.95 7.46
N ASN A 51 -26.00 0.91 7.59
CA ASN A 51 -25.76 -0.11 6.57
C ASN A 51 -25.34 0.48 5.20
N ASN A 52 -24.64 1.62 5.20
CA ASN A 52 -24.04 2.13 3.96
C ASN A 52 -22.87 1.24 3.51
N ILE A 53 -22.17 0.66 4.49
CA ILE A 53 -21.09 -0.31 4.31
C ILE A 53 -21.34 -1.56 5.15
N GLU A 54 -20.82 -2.69 4.68
CA GLU A 54 -20.76 -3.94 5.43
C GLU A 54 -19.29 -4.34 5.63
N ILE A 55 -18.82 -4.38 6.87
CA ILE A 55 -17.41 -4.69 7.16
C ILE A 55 -17.18 -6.20 7.08
N GLN A 56 -16.32 -6.61 6.15
CA GLN A 56 -15.86 -7.98 5.98
C GLN A 56 -14.49 -8.15 6.66
N LEU A 57 -14.43 -9.04 7.67
CA LEU A 57 -13.20 -9.23 8.44
C LEU A 57 -12.13 -9.96 7.63
N MET A 58 -10.96 -9.35 7.57
CA MET A 58 -9.73 -9.94 7.06
C MET A 58 -8.96 -10.65 8.17
N LYS A 59 -8.09 -11.59 7.79
CA LYS A 59 -7.15 -12.26 8.71
C LYS A 59 -5.79 -12.33 8.03
N ASN A 60 -4.74 -12.08 8.81
CA ASN A 60 -3.37 -12.18 8.34
C ASN A 60 -3.11 -13.54 7.68
N ASP A 61 -2.43 -13.53 6.53
CA ASP A 61 -2.04 -14.68 5.72
C ASP A 61 -3.21 -15.61 5.37
N LYS A 62 -4.41 -15.03 5.21
CA LYS A 62 -5.60 -15.76 4.80
C LYS A 62 -6.20 -15.18 3.53
N GLU A 63 -6.16 -15.99 2.47
CA GLU A 63 -6.76 -15.65 1.19
C GLU A 63 -8.27 -15.40 1.29
N ILE A 64 -8.70 -14.34 0.62
CA ILE A 64 -10.08 -13.99 0.35
C ILE A 64 -10.31 -14.21 -1.13
N LYS A 65 -11.14 -15.20 -1.45
CA LYS A 65 -11.53 -15.49 -2.83
C LYS A 65 -12.57 -14.48 -3.29
N LEU A 66 -12.27 -13.79 -4.38
CA LEU A 66 -13.19 -12.96 -5.14
C LEU A 66 -13.71 -13.72 -6.37
N ALA A 67 -14.36 -13.02 -7.29
CA ALA A 67 -14.84 -13.60 -8.54
C ALA A 67 -13.69 -13.95 -9.51
N ASP A 68 -13.96 -14.79 -10.50
CA ASP A 68 -13.10 -15.03 -11.68
C ASP A 68 -11.66 -15.48 -11.38
N GLY A 69 -11.47 -16.20 -10.28
CA GLY A 69 -10.14 -16.70 -9.90
C GLY A 69 -9.21 -15.63 -9.33
N LEU A 70 -9.74 -14.47 -8.93
CA LEU A 70 -9.01 -13.44 -8.21
C LEU A 70 -9.00 -13.74 -6.70
N PHE A 71 -7.83 -13.70 -6.09
CA PHE A 71 -7.64 -13.83 -4.65
C PHE A 71 -6.89 -12.61 -4.11
N ILE A 72 -7.23 -12.23 -2.89
CA ILE A 72 -6.49 -11.20 -2.14
C ILE A 72 -6.10 -11.79 -0.79
N GLU A 73 -4.81 -11.76 -0.48
CA GLU A 73 -4.24 -12.22 0.77
C GLU A 73 -3.60 -11.02 1.49
N PRO A 74 -4.14 -10.59 2.64
CA PRO A 74 -3.50 -9.56 3.46
C PRO A 74 -2.37 -10.17 4.28
N PHE A 75 -1.27 -9.43 4.41
CA PHE A 75 -0.18 -9.74 5.31
C PHE A 75 0.23 -8.50 6.10
N LEU A 76 0.64 -8.68 7.35
CA LEU A 76 1.10 -7.59 8.19
C LEU A 76 2.42 -7.01 7.67
N VAL A 77 2.54 -5.69 7.73
CA VAL A 77 3.78 -4.96 7.47
C VAL A 77 4.12 -4.10 8.67
N PRO A 78 5.41 -3.92 9.00
CA PRO A 78 5.80 -3.06 10.10
C PRO A 78 5.44 -1.63 9.73
N HIS A 79 4.62 -1.00 10.55
CA HIS A 79 4.33 0.41 10.41
C HIS A 79 3.91 1.00 11.77
N ARG A 80 3.72 2.31 11.85
CA ARG A 80 3.17 2.97 13.03
C ARG A 80 1.71 2.59 13.21
N ASP A 81 1.47 1.52 13.94
CA ASP A 81 0.13 1.05 14.31
C ASP A 81 -0.51 2.00 15.34
N GLU A 82 -1.01 3.14 14.91
CA GLU A 82 -1.70 4.11 15.77
C GLU A 82 -3.12 3.62 16.12
N TYR A 83 -3.96 3.48 15.10
CA TYR A 83 -5.39 3.16 15.25
C TYR A 83 -5.82 1.83 14.64
N SER A 84 -4.96 1.19 13.85
CA SER A 84 -5.21 -0.14 13.29
C SER A 84 -3.92 -0.92 13.08
N GLU A 85 -4.05 -2.19 12.72
CA GLU A 85 -2.96 -2.90 12.05
C GLU A 85 -2.64 -2.25 10.70
N THR A 86 -1.41 -2.47 10.23
CA THR A 86 -1.02 -2.13 8.86
C THR A 86 -0.78 -3.38 8.04
N VAL A 87 -1.42 -3.46 6.87
CA VAL A 87 -1.27 -4.58 5.95
C VAL A 87 -0.84 -4.16 4.55
N GLY A 88 0.00 -5.00 3.94
CA GLY A 88 0.12 -5.11 2.50
C GLY A 88 -0.84 -6.18 1.95
N PHE A 89 -0.96 -6.25 0.64
CA PHE A 89 -1.76 -7.25 -0.05
C PHE A 89 -0.95 -8.00 -1.09
N LYS A 90 -1.14 -9.31 -1.15
CA LYS A 90 -0.83 -10.12 -2.31
C LYS A 90 -2.12 -10.33 -3.10
N ILE A 91 -2.16 -9.79 -4.31
CA ILE A 91 -3.30 -9.89 -5.22
C ILE A 91 -2.93 -10.94 -6.26
N ILE A 92 -3.70 -12.01 -6.35
CA ILE A 92 -3.40 -13.17 -7.18
C ILE A 92 -4.49 -13.27 -8.24
N GLY A 93 -4.13 -12.92 -9.48
CA GLY A 93 -4.97 -13.09 -10.66
C GLY A 93 -4.76 -14.45 -11.31
N VAL A 94 -5.44 -14.65 -12.45
CA VAL A 94 -5.36 -15.90 -13.22
C VAL A 94 -3.97 -16.12 -13.82
N ASN A 95 -3.29 -15.03 -14.20
CA ASN A 95 -2.01 -15.11 -14.90
C ASN A 95 -0.85 -14.50 -14.12
N LYS A 96 -1.14 -13.51 -13.28
CA LYS A 96 -0.12 -12.72 -12.58
C LYS A 96 -0.50 -12.43 -11.13
N SER A 97 0.53 -12.16 -10.36
CA SER A 97 0.48 -11.76 -8.97
C SER A 97 1.01 -10.34 -8.77
N VAL A 98 0.41 -9.58 -7.85
CA VAL A 98 0.85 -8.25 -7.43
C VAL A 98 1.12 -8.26 -5.93
N LEU A 99 2.30 -7.76 -5.56
CA LEU A 99 2.61 -7.35 -4.20
C LEU A 99 2.27 -5.87 -4.08
N PHE A 100 1.40 -5.51 -3.13
CA PHE A 100 0.98 -4.14 -2.89
C PHE A 100 1.29 -3.75 -1.46
N ILE A 101 2.32 -2.93 -1.27
CA ILE A 101 2.76 -2.40 0.02
C ILE A 101 2.87 -0.88 -0.16
N PRO A 102 1.79 -0.11 0.03
CA PRO A 102 1.84 1.33 -0.17
C PRO A 102 2.56 2.06 0.95
N ASP A 103 2.64 1.45 2.14
CA ASP A 103 3.19 2.05 3.34
C ASP A 103 3.91 0.99 4.19
N ILE A 104 5.14 1.27 4.61
CA ILE A 104 5.96 0.40 5.46
C ILE A 104 7.07 1.20 6.14
N ASP A 105 7.40 0.86 7.39
CA ASP A 105 8.43 1.54 8.18
C ASP A 105 9.85 1.41 7.58
N LYS A 106 10.38 0.18 7.53
CA LYS A 106 11.71 -0.20 7.03
C LYS A 106 11.70 -1.69 6.67
N TRP A 107 12.47 -2.07 5.66
CA TRP A 107 12.52 -3.47 5.19
C TRP A 107 13.07 -4.42 6.25
N GLU A 108 14.11 -4.02 6.99
CA GLU A 108 14.74 -4.80 8.05
C GLU A 108 13.85 -5.03 9.29
N LYS A 109 12.75 -4.28 9.43
CA LYS A 109 11.75 -4.53 10.47
C LYS A 109 10.68 -5.53 10.04
N TRP A 110 10.60 -5.84 8.74
CA TRP A 110 9.61 -6.77 8.23
C TRP A 110 10.09 -8.19 8.50
N ASP A 111 9.17 -9.07 8.90
CA ASP A 111 9.46 -10.47 9.19
C ASP A 111 9.69 -11.31 7.92
N GLN A 112 9.55 -10.69 6.73
CA GLN A 112 9.83 -11.28 5.43
C GLN A 112 11.01 -10.59 4.74
N ASP A 113 11.74 -11.35 3.93
CA ASP A 113 12.79 -10.83 3.08
C ASP A 113 12.20 -10.30 1.76
N ILE A 114 12.12 -8.98 1.60
CA ILE A 114 11.62 -8.32 0.39
C ILE A 114 12.34 -8.80 -0.87
N PHE A 115 13.63 -9.15 -0.80
CA PHE A 115 14.36 -9.70 -1.95
C PHE A 115 13.73 -11.03 -2.39
N GLN A 116 13.44 -11.93 -1.46
CA GLN A 116 12.80 -13.21 -1.75
C GLN A 116 11.36 -13.04 -2.21
N VAL A 117 10.59 -12.16 -1.56
CA VAL A 117 9.20 -11.88 -1.95
C VAL A 117 9.16 -11.37 -3.39
N ILE A 118 10.03 -10.43 -3.74
CA ILE A 118 10.12 -9.90 -5.11
C ILE A 118 10.43 -11.02 -6.09
N GLN A 119 11.32 -11.98 -5.80
CA GLN A 119 11.59 -13.08 -6.76
C GLN A 119 10.35 -13.89 -7.16
N HIS A 120 9.35 -13.99 -6.28
CA HIS A 120 8.17 -14.85 -6.46
C HIS A 120 6.88 -14.08 -6.82
N ILE A 121 6.99 -12.78 -7.15
CA ILE A 121 5.86 -11.96 -7.58
C ILE A 121 6.02 -11.49 -9.03
N ASP A 122 4.94 -11.25 -9.76
CA ASP A 122 5.03 -10.76 -11.15
C ASP A 122 5.15 -9.24 -11.22
N ILE A 123 4.53 -8.53 -10.27
CA ILE A 123 4.48 -7.07 -10.19
C ILE A 123 4.59 -6.67 -8.72
N ALA A 124 5.38 -5.64 -8.40
CA ALA A 124 5.48 -5.11 -7.05
C ALA A 124 5.21 -3.61 -7.04
N LEU A 125 4.22 -3.20 -6.26
CA LEU A 125 3.82 -1.82 -6.02
C LEU A 125 4.25 -1.47 -4.59
N LEU A 126 5.38 -0.80 -4.45
CA LEU A 126 6.06 -0.58 -3.16
C LEU A 126 6.02 0.88 -2.73
N ASP A 127 6.07 1.11 -1.43
CA ASP A 127 6.22 2.41 -0.80
C ASP A 127 7.39 3.16 -1.43
N GLY A 128 7.08 4.36 -1.92
CA GLY A 128 8.03 5.33 -2.44
C GLY A 128 7.76 6.71 -1.85
N THR A 129 7.27 6.79 -0.61
CA THR A 129 6.86 8.05 0.05
C THR A 129 7.97 9.08 -0.06
N PHE A 130 9.20 8.70 0.29
CA PHE A 130 10.38 9.55 0.20
C PHE A 130 11.45 8.92 -0.71
N TYR A 131 12.02 9.73 -1.58
CA TYR A 131 13.15 9.40 -2.42
C TYR A 131 14.47 9.27 -1.64
N SER A 132 14.78 10.21 -0.75
CA SER A 132 16.04 10.25 0.01
C SER A 132 15.97 11.16 1.25
N GLN A 133 17.07 11.20 2.00
CA GLN A 133 17.32 12.22 3.03
C GLN A 133 17.14 13.66 2.49
N GLY A 134 16.73 14.58 3.37
CA GLY A 134 16.68 16.02 3.10
C GLY A 134 15.44 16.54 2.36
N GLU A 135 14.39 15.73 2.20
CA GLU A 135 13.17 16.14 1.49
C GLU A 135 12.23 17.06 2.28
N LEU A 136 12.20 16.91 3.60
CA LEU A 136 11.34 17.73 4.45
C LEU A 136 12.20 18.75 5.21
N PRO A 137 11.95 20.06 5.05
CA PRO A 137 12.70 21.07 5.77
C PRO A 137 12.42 20.95 7.28
N ASN A 138 13.46 21.09 8.09
CA ASN A 138 13.38 21.10 9.55
C ASN A 138 12.83 19.80 10.19
N ARG A 139 12.94 18.67 9.49
CA ARG A 139 12.63 17.35 10.07
C ARG A 139 13.81 16.41 9.87
N ASP A 140 14.14 15.67 10.92
CA ASP A 140 15.05 14.55 10.79
C ASP A 140 14.30 13.39 10.13
N MET A 141 14.67 13.08 8.89
CA MET A 141 14.01 12.01 8.14
C MET A 141 14.37 10.63 8.69
N SER A 142 15.41 10.49 9.52
CA SER A 142 15.70 9.22 10.22
C SER A 142 14.63 8.86 11.24
N GLU A 143 13.89 9.85 11.75
CA GLU A 143 12.76 9.65 12.65
C GLU A 143 11.46 9.33 11.90
N ILE A 144 11.44 9.46 10.57
CA ILE A 144 10.27 9.23 9.72
C ILE A 144 10.39 7.84 9.09
N PRO A 145 9.57 6.88 9.54
CA PRO A 145 9.78 5.50 9.18
C PRO A 145 9.12 5.22 7.83
N HIS A 146 9.89 5.43 6.78
CA HIS A 146 9.68 4.83 5.47
C HIS A 146 11.06 4.44 4.91
N PRO A 147 11.19 3.31 4.17
CA PRO A 147 12.39 3.07 3.40
C PRO A 147 12.46 4.12 2.29
N PHE A 148 13.62 4.77 2.13
CA PHE A 148 13.79 5.65 0.99
C PHE A 148 13.79 4.84 -0.31
N ILE A 149 13.42 5.47 -1.42
CA ILE A 149 13.55 4.84 -2.74
C ILE A 149 15.00 4.44 -3.00
N VAL A 150 15.98 5.28 -2.62
CA VAL A 150 17.40 4.94 -2.77
C VAL A 150 17.80 3.72 -1.95
N GLU A 151 17.33 3.62 -0.70
CA GLU A 151 17.57 2.45 0.17
C GLU A 151 16.94 1.19 -0.43
N SER A 152 15.68 1.29 -0.88
CA SER A 152 14.97 0.18 -1.52
C SER A 152 15.65 -0.31 -2.79
N MET A 153 16.16 0.61 -3.62
CA MET A 153 16.92 0.25 -4.82
C MET A 153 18.23 -0.43 -4.46
N GLU A 154 18.93 -0.03 -3.40
CA GLU A 154 20.15 -0.68 -2.91
C GLU A 154 19.87 -2.10 -2.41
N THR A 155 18.86 -2.27 -1.55
CA THR A 155 18.42 -3.58 -1.04
C THR A 155 18.08 -4.54 -2.18
N LEU A 156 17.42 -4.04 -3.23
CA LEU A 156 16.96 -4.83 -4.37
C LEU A 156 17.95 -4.88 -5.53
N TYR A 157 19.06 -4.14 -5.47
CA TYR A 157 20.06 -4.09 -6.54
C TYR A 157 20.64 -5.47 -6.91
N PRO A 158 20.86 -6.41 -5.98
CA PRO A 158 21.36 -7.74 -6.33
C PRO A 158 20.40 -8.58 -7.18
N LEU A 159 19.12 -8.21 -7.30
CA LEU A 159 18.17 -8.90 -8.18
C LEU A 159 18.58 -8.73 -9.65
N ASN A 160 18.23 -9.71 -10.49
CA ASN A 160 18.42 -9.55 -11.93
C ASN A 160 17.50 -8.46 -12.52
N THR A 161 17.84 -7.97 -13.72
CA THR A 161 17.09 -6.91 -14.40
C THR A 161 15.58 -7.19 -14.53
N PRO A 162 15.13 -8.39 -14.94
CA PRO A 162 13.70 -8.72 -14.95
C PRO A 162 13.00 -8.53 -13.59
N ASN A 163 13.64 -8.96 -12.50
CA ASN A 163 13.08 -8.83 -11.16
C ASN A 163 13.09 -7.40 -10.61
N ARG A 164 14.06 -6.57 -10.99
CA ARG A 164 13.99 -5.13 -10.67
C ARG A 164 12.91 -4.42 -11.49
N ASN A 165 12.78 -4.79 -12.78
CA ASN A 165 11.86 -4.12 -13.73
C ASN A 165 10.38 -4.29 -13.40
N LYS A 166 10.02 -5.23 -12.52
CA LYS A 166 8.63 -5.38 -12.04
C LYS A 166 8.30 -4.54 -10.82
N VAL A 167 9.27 -3.83 -10.25
CA VAL A 167 9.08 -2.95 -9.09
C VAL A 167 8.66 -1.57 -9.55
N HIS A 168 7.55 -1.08 -9.01
CA HIS A 168 7.00 0.23 -9.23
C HIS A 168 6.83 0.92 -7.88
N PHE A 169 7.50 2.05 -7.68
CA PHE A 169 7.26 2.88 -6.51
C PHE A 169 5.91 3.59 -6.61
N ILE A 170 5.16 3.63 -5.52
CA ILE A 170 3.84 4.26 -5.37
C ILE A 170 3.83 5.17 -4.13
N HIS A 171 2.68 5.75 -3.77
CA HIS A 171 2.47 6.47 -2.51
C HIS A 171 3.43 7.66 -2.26
N PHE A 172 3.80 8.40 -3.31
CA PHE A 172 4.73 9.51 -3.18
C PHE A 172 4.23 10.63 -2.26
N ASN A 173 5.05 11.07 -1.31
CA ASN A 173 4.83 12.35 -0.66
C ASN A 173 5.04 13.49 -1.68
N HIS A 174 4.33 14.60 -1.50
CA HIS A 174 4.42 15.77 -2.37
C HIS A 174 5.84 16.37 -2.50
N SER A 175 6.74 16.13 -1.53
CA SER A 175 8.16 16.51 -1.60
C SER A 175 8.97 15.69 -2.59
N ASN A 176 8.48 14.51 -2.97
CA ASN A 176 9.27 13.50 -3.63
C ASN A 176 9.66 13.93 -5.06
N PRO A 177 10.97 14.09 -5.36
CA PRO A 177 11.42 14.56 -6.67
C PRO A 177 11.11 13.56 -7.80
N ALA A 178 10.80 12.29 -7.48
CA ALA A 178 10.43 11.27 -8.45
C ALA A 178 9.01 11.43 -9.01
N ILE A 179 8.16 12.28 -8.42
CA ILE A 179 6.79 12.55 -8.94
C ILE A 179 6.87 13.08 -10.38
N LYS A 180 7.79 14.00 -10.65
CA LYS A 180 7.96 14.59 -11.99
C LYS A 180 8.93 13.76 -12.84
N ILE A 181 8.74 13.84 -14.16
CA ILE A 181 9.75 13.34 -15.10
C ILE A 181 10.98 14.24 -14.94
N GLY A 182 12.11 13.66 -14.54
CA GLY A 182 13.31 14.41 -14.19
C GLY A 182 14.41 13.49 -13.68
N THR A 183 15.45 14.07 -13.08
CA THR A 183 16.66 13.34 -12.66
C THR A 183 16.36 12.16 -11.75
N ALA A 184 15.56 12.35 -10.69
CA ALA A 184 15.23 11.28 -9.74
C ALA A 184 14.49 10.12 -10.43
N SER A 185 13.41 10.40 -11.16
CA SER A 185 12.66 9.34 -11.86
C SER A 185 13.45 8.69 -13.01
N ASN A 186 14.37 9.42 -13.65
CA ASN A 186 15.31 8.86 -14.63
C ASN A 186 16.31 7.91 -13.98
N LEU A 187 16.84 8.25 -12.79
CA LEU A 187 17.77 7.39 -12.06
C LEU A 187 17.11 6.08 -11.63
N ILE A 188 15.85 6.14 -11.16
CA ILE A 188 15.06 4.95 -10.84
C ILE A 188 14.96 4.04 -12.07
N ARG A 189 14.61 4.60 -13.24
CA ARG A 189 14.52 3.86 -14.50
C ARG A 189 15.85 3.30 -14.98
N SER A 190 16.95 4.06 -14.85
CA SER A 190 18.27 3.57 -15.25
C SER A 190 18.75 2.38 -14.41
N ASN A 191 18.32 2.32 -13.14
CA ASN A 191 18.55 1.19 -12.24
C ASN A 191 17.59 0.01 -12.45
N ARG A 192 16.75 0.06 -13.49
CA ARG A 192 15.77 -0.99 -13.84
C ARG A 192 14.63 -1.10 -12.83
N PHE A 193 14.22 0.00 -12.22
CA PHE A 193 13.00 0.12 -11.42
C PHE A 193 12.03 1.08 -12.11
N ASN A 194 10.79 1.18 -11.63
CA ASN A 194 9.78 2.06 -12.20
C ASN A 194 9.16 2.99 -11.16
N VAL A 195 8.52 4.03 -11.68
CA VAL A 195 7.78 5.02 -10.89
C VAL A 195 6.35 4.99 -11.38
N ALA A 196 5.40 4.67 -10.50
CA ALA A 196 4.00 4.63 -10.88
C ALA A 196 3.45 6.03 -11.19
N ARG A 197 2.42 6.07 -12.02
CA ARG A 197 1.70 7.28 -12.42
C ARG A 197 0.22 7.01 -12.38
N GLU A 198 -0.55 8.06 -12.15
CA GLU A 198 -2.01 8.00 -12.27
C GLU A 198 -2.41 7.48 -13.66
N GLY A 199 -3.43 6.61 -13.70
CA GLY A 199 -3.91 5.98 -14.92
C GLY A 199 -3.08 4.79 -15.42
N MET A 200 -2.01 4.38 -14.72
CA MET A 200 -1.30 3.14 -15.06
C MET A 200 -2.20 1.92 -14.84
N ILE A 201 -2.18 1.00 -15.82
CA ILE A 201 -2.96 -0.24 -15.80
C ILE A 201 -2.00 -1.42 -15.75
N PHE A 202 -2.26 -2.33 -14.81
CA PHE A 202 -1.50 -3.57 -14.63
C PHE A 202 -2.42 -4.76 -14.92
N PRO A 203 -2.15 -5.57 -15.95
CA PRO A 203 -2.94 -6.78 -16.21
C PRO A 203 -2.62 -7.85 -15.15
N LEU A 204 -3.66 -8.51 -14.64
CA LEU A 204 -3.63 -9.61 -13.67
C LEU A 204 -3.94 -10.97 -14.33
#